data_AF-A0A3B7RW73-F1
#
_entry.id   AF-A0A3B7RW73-F1
#
_cell.length_a   1.000
_cell.length_b   1.000
_cell.length_c   1.000
_cell.angle_alpha   90.00
_cell.angle_beta   90.00
_cell.angle_gamma   90.00
#
_symmetry.space_group_name_H-M   'P 1'
#
loop_
_entity.id
_entity.type
_entity.pdbx_description
1 polymer ?
#
loop_
_entity_poly.entity_id
_entity_poly.type
_entity_poly.pdbx_seq_one_letter_code
_entity_poly.pdbx_strand_id
1 'polypeptide(L)'
;MKTLLLFCLSCLLTTAAARAQTAPALEWVRNPDYHVQYQVPSAWRVQMEAHDSAAVVTHLDPSGQILLVVAKLRNGAQRQSPHEALDGLLRQFGVQGNKRYRTVYNGIEFVETTGSGQLHGRALRYDALAGHHRGHVLLVYVYATPEAFATHDALLTQVVHSIAPYGSRRARP
;
A
#
# COMPACT_ATOMS: atom_id res chain seq x y z
N MET A 1 8.06 54.22 -15.72
CA MET A 1 7.73 53.16 -14.74
C MET A 1 7.03 51.98 -15.43
N LYS A 2 7.69 51.32 -16.40
CA LYS A 2 7.06 50.27 -17.24
C LYS A 2 7.92 49.01 -17.38
N THR A 3 9.18 49.08 -16.94
CA THR A 3 10.17 48.00 -16.98
C THR A 3 10.21 47.13 -15.72
N LEU A 4 9.69 47.62 -14.58
CA LEU A 4 9.68 46.85 -13.33
C LEU A 4 8.60 45.75 -13.30
N LEU A 5 7.48 45.95 -14.02
CA LEU A 5 6.36 45.00 -14.06
C LEU A 5 6.70 43.74 -14.88
N LEU A 6 7.60 43.87 -15.86
CA LEU A 6 8.05 42.75 -16.70
C LEU A 6 9.00 41.80 -15.98
N PHE A 7 9.77 42.29 -15.00
CA PHE A 7 10.71 41.46 -14.24
C PHE A 7 10.00 40.57 -13.20
N CYS A 8 8.92 41.06 -12.60
CA CYS A 8 8.09 40.25 -11.69
C CYS A 8 7.30 39.16 -12.44
N LEU A 9 6.90 39.40 -13.69
CA LEU A 9 6.18 38.40 -14.48
C LEU A 9 7.09 37.24 -14.94
N SER A 10 8.37 37.53 -15.24
CA SER A 10 9.35 36.51 -15.62
C SER A 10 9.79 35.59 -14.47
N CYS A 11 9.73 36.05 -13.22
CA CYS A 11 10.03 35.20 -12.05
C CYS A 11 8.86 34.28 -11.65
N LEU A 12 7.62 34.58 -12.05
CA LEU A 12 6.48 33.69 -11.79
C LEU A 12 6.33 32.56 -12.82
N LEU A 13 6.93 32.70 -14.01
CA LEU A 13 6.80 31.70 -15.08
C LEU A 13 7.87 30.59 -15.02
N THR A 14 8.95 30.76 -14.26
CA THR A 14 10.00 29.74 -14.12
C THR A 14 9.74 28.72 -13.01
N THR A 15 8.85 29.01 -12.06
CA THR A 15 8.46 28.04 -11.01
C THR A 15 7.27 27.16 -11.43
N ALA A 16 6.61 27.47 -12.54
CA ALA A 16 5.52 26.68 -13.11
C ALA A 16 5.99 25.55 -14.04
N ALA A 17 7.29 25.27 -14.10
CA ALA A 17 7.78 23.95 -14.51
C ALA A 17 7.55 22.95 -13.37
N ALA A 18 6.29 22.83 -12.94
CA ALA A 18 5.81 21.61 -12.32
C ALA A 18 6.08 20.53 -13.36
N ARG A 19 7.17 19.77 -13.16
CA ARG A 19 7.41 18.54 -13.90
C ARG A 19 6.11 17.78 -13.81
N ALA A 20 5.40 17.65 -14.93
CA ALA A 20 4.32 16.70 -15.07
C ALA A 20 4.99 15.33 -14.91
N GLN A 21 5.14 14.88 -13.66
CA GLN A 21 5.48 13.51 -13.35
C GLN A 21 4.35 12.71 -13.96
N THR A 22 4.64 12.09 -15.09
CA THR A 22 3.71 11.21 -15.77
C THR A 22 3.31 10.16 -14.74
N ALA A 23 2.00 10.00 -14.51
CA ALA A 23 1.50 9.02 -13.57
C ALA A 23 2.15 7.66 -13.88
N PRO A 24 2.67 6.94 -12.86
CA PRO A 24 3.38 5.69 -13.11
C PRO A 24 2.43 4.69 -13.78
N ALA A 25 2.95 3.96 -14.78
CA ALA A 25 2.20 2.89 -15.41
C ALA A 25 1.93 1.78 -14.39
N LEU A 26 0.65 1.44 -14.21
CA LEU A 26 0.21 0.37 -13.32
C LEU A 26 -0.06 -0.90 -14.10
N GLU A 27 0.30 -2.03 -13.51
CA GLU A 27 -0.01 -3.36 -14.04
C GLU A 27 -0.76 -4.21 -13.03
N TRP A 28 -1.57 -5.15 -13.55
CA TRP A 28 -2.28 -6.12 -12.72
C TRP A 28 -1.36 -7.28 -12.36
N VAL A 29 -1.09 -7.43 -11.08
CA VAL A 29 -0.47 -8.61 -10.49
C VAL A 29 -1.57 -9.57 -10.06
N ARG A 30 -1.44 -10.83 -10.48
CA ARG A 30 -2.32 -11.92 -10.05
C ARG A 30 -1.55 -12.82 -9.11
N ASN A 31 -2.11 -13.09 -7.93
CA ASN A 31 -1.56 -14.04 -6.98
C ASN A 31 -2.58 -15.19 -6.77
N PRO A 32 -2.46 -16.28 -7.56
CA PRO A 32 -3.36 -17.44 -7.46
C PRO A 32 -3.36 -18.07 -6.08
N ASP A 33 -2.21 -18.15 -5.41
CA ASP A 33 -2.07 -18.80 -4.09
C ASP A 33 -2.85 -18.08 -2.99
N TYR A 34 -3.08 -16.79 -3.20
CA TYR A 34 -3.78 -15.91 -2.26
C TYR A 34 -5.21 -15.63 -2.77
N HIS A 35 -5.57 -16.10 -3.97
CA HIS A 35 -6.83 -15.82 -4.65
C HIS A 35 -7.14 -14.32 -4.78
N VAL A 36 -6.12 -13.50 -5.00
CA VAL A 36 -6.27 -12.05 -5.19
C VAL A 36 -5.51 -11.55 -6.41
N GLN A 37 -5.93 -10.39 -6.90
CA GLN A 37 -5.22 -9.58 -7.86
C GLN A 37 -5.22 -8.13 -7.39
N TYR A 38 -4.22 -7.36 -7.80
CA TYR A 38 -4.06 -5.96 -7.41
C TYR A 38 -3.17 -5.24 -8.42
N GLN A 39 -3.19 -3.92 -8.40
CA GLN A 39 -2.37 -3.07 -9.26
C GLN A 39 -1.12 -2.60 -8.52
N VAL A 40 0.02 -2.61 -9.19
CA VAL A 40 1.27 -2.01 -8.72
C VAL A 40 1.97 -1.28 -9.87
N PRO A 41 2.84 -0.29 -9.60
CA PRO A 41 3.70 0.27 -10.63
C PRO A 41 4.59 -0.80 -11.24
N SER A 42 4.62 -0.88 -12.57
CA SER A 42 5.36 -1.93 -13.30
C SER A 42 6.88 -1.87 -13.10
N ALA A 43 7.40 -0.73 -12.62
CA ALA A 43 8.82 -0.55 -12.33
C ALA A 43 9.21 -1.06 -10.93
N TRP A 44 8.27 -1.48 -10.09
CA TRP A 44 8.56 -1.96 -8.74
C TRP A 44 9.12 -3.38 -8.79
N ARG A 45 10.14 -3.62 -7.98
CA ARG A 45 10.75 -4.95 -7.87
C ARG A 45 9.94 -5.81 -6.93
N VAL A 46 9.66 -7.04 -7.34
CA VAL A 46 8.96 -8.03 -6.51
C VAL A 46 9.95 -8.94 -5.77
N GLN A 47 9.66 -9.23 -4.50
CA GLN A 47 10.35 -10.21 -3.66
C GLN A 47 9.30 -11.11 -3.02
N MET A 48 9.53 -12.42 -3.04
CA MET A 48 8.63 -13.41 -2.45
C MET A 48 9.36 -14.13 -1.32
N GLU A 49 8.71 -14.25 -0.18
CA GLU A 49 9.24 -14.92 0.99
C GLU A 49 8.19 -15.86 1.58
N ALA A 50 8.66 -16.99 2.10
CA ALA A 50 7.84 -17.93 2.83
C ALA A 50 8.44 -18.10 4.22
N HIS A 51 7.67 -17.69 5.22
CA HIS A 51 7.95 -17.88 6.64
C HIS A 51 6.95 -18.88 7.21
N ASP A 52 7.24 -19.45 8.38
CA ASP A 52 6.34 -20.42 9.02
C ASP A 52 4.95 -19.83 9.30
N SER A 53 4.86 -18.52 9.58
CA SER A 53 3.60 -17.85 9.93
C SER A 53 2.93 -17.13 8.76
N ALA A 54 3.64 -16.90 7.65
CA ALA A 54 3.11 -16.15 6.52
C ALA A 54 3.88 -16.42 5.23
N ALA A 55 3.20 -16.39 4.10
CA ALA A 55 3.88 -16.08 2.84
C ALA A 55 3.64 -14.63 2.47
N VAL A 56 4.68 -14.00 1.96
CA VAL A 56 4.79 -12.56 1.79
C VAL A 56 5.23 -12.28 0.36
N VAL A 57 4.51 -11.38 -0.30
CA VAL A 57 4.94 -10.76 -1.55
C VAL A 57 5.16 -9.27 -1.25
N THR A 58 6.39 -8.83 -1.46
CA THR A 58 6.80 -7.43 -1.25
C THR A 58 7.11 -6.82 -2.60
N HIS A 59 6.54 -5.65 -2.87
CA HIS A 59 6.89 -4.81 -4.00
C HIS A 59 7.63 -3.58 -3.49
N LEU A 60 8.82 -3.35 -4.02
CA LEU A 60 9.71 -2.28 -3.61
C LEU A 60 9.83 -1.28 -4.74
N ASP A 61 9.63 0.00 -4.43
CA ASP A 61 9.88 1.04 -5.40
C ASP A 61 11.39 1.16 -5.73
N PRO A 62 11.76 1.77 -6.87
CA PRO A 62 13.15 1.90 -7.28
C PRO A 62 14.05 2.63 -6.26
N SER A 63 13.50 3.52 -5.43
CA SER A 63 14.25 4.23 -4.38
C SER A 63 14.39 3.44 -3.08
N GLY A 64 13.59 2.38 -2.89
CA GLY A 64 13.51 1.61 -1.64
C GLY A 64 12.88 2.38 -0.48
N GLN A 65 12.16 3.47 -0.75
CA GLN A 65 11.48 4.29 0.24
C GLN A 65 10.00 3.93 0.40
N ILE A 66 9.43 3.16 -0.52
CA ILE A 66 8.04 2.73 -0.53
C ILE A 66 8.01 1.22 -0.72
N LEU A 67 7.25 0.55 0.15
CA LEU A 67 7.01 -0.88 0.06
C LEU A 67 5.52 -1.16 0.14
N LEU A 68 5.01 -1.93 -0.81
CA LEU A 68 3.74 -2.64 -0.67
C LEU A 68 4.03 -4.07 -0.24
N VAL A 69 3.32 -4.54 0.77
CA VAL A 69 3.37 -5.91 1.23
C VAL A 69 1.99 -6.53 1.14
N VAL A 70 1.91 -7.70 0.51
CA VAL A 70 0.72 -8.55 0.48
C VAL A 70 1.10 -9.89 1.10
N ALA A 71 0.48 -10.22 2.23
CA ALA A 71 0.79 -11.41 3.01
C ALA A 71 -0.44 -12.29 3.23
N LYS A 72 -0.25 -13.59 3.07
CA LYS A 72 -1.21 -14.64 3.45
C LYS A 72 -0.70 -15.27 4.74
N LEU A 73 -1.44 -15.12 5.82
CA LEU A 73 -1.11 -15.79 7.08
C LEU A 73 -1.34 -17.30 6.95
N ARG A 74 -0.46 -18.10 7.56
CA ARG A 74 -0.41 -19.55 7.45
C ARG A 74 -0.25 -20.19 8.83
N ASN A 75 -0.45 -21.51 8.90
CA ASN A 75 -0.21 -22.32 10.09
C ASN A 75 -0.90 -21.74 11.33
N GLY A 76 -0.18 -21.58 12.45
CA GLY A 76 -0.76 -21.02 13.68
C GLY A 76 -1.35 -19.62 13.51
N ALA A 77 -0.77 -18.80 12.62
CA ALA A 77 -1.20 -17.42 12.40
C ALA A 77 -2.48 -17.31 11.53
N GLN A 78 -2.86 -18.36 10.79
CA GLN A 78 -4.09 -18.33 9.98
C GLN A 78 -5.37 -18.21 10.81
N ARG A 79 -5.29 -18.55 12.10
CA ARG A 79 -6.40 -18.47 13.06
C ARG A 79 -6.52 -17.09 13.72
N GLN A 80 -5.58 -16.19 13.47
CA GLN A 80 -5.68 -14.82 13.97
C GLN A 80 -6.93 -14.15 13.36
N SER A 81 -7.55 -13.27 14.12
CA SER A 81 -8.49 -12.30 13.58
C SER A 81 -7.75 -11.22 12.77
N PRO A 82 -8.44 -10.53 11.84
CA PRO A 82 -7.88 -9.38 11.15
C PRO A 82 -7.34 -8.30 12.11
N HIS A 83 -8.01 -8.11 13.25
CA HIS A 83 -7.57 -7.19 14.29
C HIS A 83 -6.22 -7.60 14.89
N GLU A 84 -6.06 -8.87 15.26
CA GLU A 84 -4.81 -9.39 15.82
C GLU A 84 -3.65 -9.36 14.82
N ALA A 85 -3.95 -9.61 13.53
CA ALA A 85 -2.97 -9.49 12.46
C ALA A 85 -2.43 -8.04 12.36
N LEU A 86 -3.33 -7.04 12.41
CA LEU A 86 -2.93 -5.64 12.47
C LEU A 86 -2.19 -5.30 13.76
N ASP A 87 -2.61 -5.81 14.91
CA ASP A 87 -1.88 -5.61 16.18
C ASP A 87 -0.45 -6.18 16.11
N GLY A 88 -0.26 -7.31 15.43
CA GLY A 88 1.06 -7.85 15.12
C GLY A 88 1.92 -6.89 14.28
N LEU A 89 1.34 -6.35 13.20
CA LEU A 89 2.01 -5.38 12.33
C LEU A 89 2.35 -4.07 13.06
N LEU A 90 1.38 -3.48 13.75
CA LEU A 90 1.55 -2.19 14.44
C LEU A 90 2.63 -2.25 15.52
N ARG A 91 2.77 -3.37 16.22
CA ARG A 91 3.88 -3.57 17.17
C ARG A 91 5.24 -3.56 16.50
N GLN A 92 5.38 -4.09 15.28
CA GLN A 92 6.62 -3.99 14.52
C GLN A 92 6.95 -2.54 14.15
N PHE A 93 5.92 -1.71 13.97
CA PHE A 93 6.05 -0.27 13.74
C PHE A 93 6.18 0.55 15.03
N GLY A 94 6.29 -0.08 16.20
CA GLY A 94 6.34 0.62 17.49
C GLY A 94 5.07 1.40 17.83
N VAL A 95 3.94 1.07 17.21
CA VAL A 95 2.64 1.74 17.42
C VAL A 95 1.82 0.95 18.42
N GLN A 96 1.34 1.63 19.47
CA GLN A 96 0.44 1.04 20.48
C GLN A 96 -0.99 1.50 20.25
N GLY A 97 -1.77 0.67 19.58
CA GLY A 97 -3.16 0.97 19.26
C GLY A 97 -3.29 2.07 18.19
N ASN A 98 -4.27 1.92 17.32
CA ASN A 98 -4.62 2.93 16.34
C ASN A 98 -6.10 2.82 16.01
N LYS A 99 -6.71 3.90 15.52
CA LYS A 99 -8.09 3.88 15.08
C LYS A 99 -8.25 2.91 13.91
N ARG A 100 -9.33 2.13 13.96
CA ARG A 100 -9.66 1.10 13.00
C ARG A 100 -11.03 1.35 12.41
N TYR A 101 -11.18 0.99 11.15
CA TYR A 101 -12.42 1.12 10.41
C TYR A 101 -12.74 -0.19 9.72
N ARG A 102 -14.02 -0.50 9.58
CA ARG A 102 -14.46 -1.58 8.70
C ARG A 102 -14.72 -0.99 7.33
N THR A 103 -14.21 -1.63 6.30
CA THR A 103 -14.34 -1.21 4.91
C THR A 103 -14.54 -2.42 4.01
N VAL A 104 -14.94 -2.18 2.77
CA VAL A 104 -15.07 -3.22 1.74
C VAL A 104 -14.40 -2.72 0.47
N TYR A 105 -13.37 -3.44 0.03
CA TYR A 105 -12.70 -3.16 -1.25
C TYR A 105 -12.93 -4.32 -2.20
N ASN A 106 -13.55 -4.03 -3.34
CA ASN A 106 -13.82 -4.98 -4.43
C ASN A 106 -14.45 -6.32 -3.98
N GLY A 107 -15.30 -6.28 -2.96
CA GLY A 107 -16.01 -7.44 -2.41
C GLY A 107 -15.26 -8.23 -1.33
N ILE A 108 -14.13 -7.72 -0.83
CA ILE A 108 -13.43 -8.27 0.35
C ILE A 108 -13.64 -7.31 1.52
N GLU A 109 -14.10 -7.82 2.65
CA GLU A 109 -14.23 -7.06 3.89
C GLU A 109 -12.87 -6.94 4.60
N PHE A 110 -12.54 -5.71 4.99
CA PHE A 110 -11.29 -5.40 5.68
C PHE A 110 -11.54 -4.62 6.97
N VAL A 111 -10.63 -4.83 7.93
CA VAL A 111 -10.31 -3.87 8.97
C VAL A 111 -9.15 -3.04 8.45
N GLU A 112 -9.29 -1.72 8.49
CA GLU A 112 -8.34 -0.76 7.97
C GLU A 112 -7.78 0.13 9.08
N THR A 113 -6.50 0.48 8.99
CA THR A 113 -5.85 1.46 9.86
C THR A 113 -4.74 2.19 9.12
N THR A 114 -4.57 3.47 9.42
CA THR A 114 -3.57 4.36 8.81
C THR A 114 -2.90 5.17 9.90
N GLY A 115 -1.60 5.44 9.77
CA GLY A 115 -0.89 6.22 10.77
C GLY A 115 0.61 6.33 10.51
N SER A 116 1.32 6.77 11.53
CA SER A 116 2.78 6.87 11.52
C SER A 116 3.37 5.95 12.58
N GLY A 117 4.60 5.51 12.35
CA GLY A 117 5.34 4.63 13.26
C GLY A 117 6.83 4.67 12.99
N GLN A 118 7.55 3.67 13.47
CA GLN A 118 8.97 3.50 13.24
C GLN A 118 9.32 2.05 12.91
N LEU A 119 10.18 1.83 11.93
CA LEU A 119 10.75 0.53 11.62
C LEU A 119 12.27 0.66 11.50
N HIS A 120 13.01 -0.17 12.24
CA HIS A 120 14.48 -0.10 12.31
C HIS A 120 15.02 1.32 12.60
N GLY A 121 14.36 2.06 13.50
CA GLY A 121 14.74 3.43 13.89
C GLY A 121 14.41 4.51 12.85
N ARG A 122 13.70 4.17 11.77
CA ARG A 122 13.27 5.12 10.73
C ARG A 122 11.79 5.42 10.87
N ALA A 123 11.44 6.71 10.84
CA ALA A 123 10.06 7.14 10.78
C ALA A 123 9.40 6.66 9.48
N LEU A 124 8.15 6.23 9.58
CA LEU A 124 7.33 5.83 8.44
C LEU A 124 5.89 6.31 8.60
N ARG A 125 5.18 6.36 7.47
CA ARG A 125 3.73 6.43 7.39
C ARG A 125 3.21 5.18 6.68
N TYR A 126 2.04 4.68 7.09
CA TYR A 126 1.47 3.44 6.57
C TYR A 126 -0.03 3.54 6.38
N ASP A 127 -0.53 2.76 5.41
CA ASP A 127 -1.91 2.30 5.33
C ASP A 127 -1.92 0.77 5.36
N ALA A 128 -2.77 0.18 6.20
CA ALA A 128 -2.81 -1.25 6.43
C ALA A 128 -4.24 -1.79 6.49
N LEU A 129 -4.45 -2.91 5.81
CA LEU A 129 -5.69 -3.67 5.72
C LEU A 129 -5.45 -5.09 6.20
N ALA A 130 -6.38 -5.62 6.99
CA ALA A 130 -6.45 -7.06 7.24
C ALA A 130 -7.88 -7.55 7.04
N GLY A 131 -8.04 -8.71 6.41
CA GLY A 131 -9.37 -9.24 6.08
C GLY A 131 -9.35 -10.75 5.97
N HIS A 132 -10.49 -11.38 6.25
CA HIS A 132 -10.66 -12.79 5.94
C HIS A 132 -11.00 -12.94 4.47
N HIS A 133 -10.23 -13.76 3.75
CA HIS A 133 -10.47 -14.08 2.36
C HIS A 133 -10.22 -15.56 2.13
N ARG A 134 -11.20 -16.28 1.57
CA ARG A 134 -11.06 -17.70 1.19
C ARG A 134 -10.37 -18.57 2.27
N GLY A 135 -10.83 -18.45 3.52
CA GLY A 135 -10.37 -19.29 4.64
C GLY A 135 -9.00 -18.93 5.23
N HIS A 136 -8.39 -17.80 4.85
CA HIS A 136 -7.17 -17.29 5.47
C HIS A 136 -7.30 -15.80 5.79
N VAL A 137 -6.38 -15.29 6.61
CA VAL A 137 -6.23 -13.84 6.80
C VAL A 137 -5.27 -13.32 5.74
N LEU A 138 -5.74 -12.33 4.99
CA LEU A 138 -4.94 -11.51 4.10
C LEU A 138 -4.55 -10.25 4.87
N LEU A 139 -3.25 -9.95 4.91
CA LEU A 139 -2.69 -8.71 5.44
C LEU A 139 -2.05 -7.95 4.28
N VAL A 140 -2.56 -6.76 4.00
CA VAL A 140 -2.06 -5.89 2.92
C VAL A 140 -1.68 -4.56 3.54
N TYR A 141 -0.47 -4.09 3.30
CA TYR A 141 -0.08 -2.79 3.81
C TYR A 141 0.96 -2.13 2.91
N VAL A 142 0.89 -0.82 2.84
CA VAL A 142 1.92 0.01 2.24
C VAL A 142 2.55 0.83 3.35
N TYR A 143 3.87 0.99 3.31
CA TYR A 143 4.54 1.96 4.15
C TYR A 143 5.65 2.66 3.38
N ALA A 144 5.93 3.88 3.80
CA ALA A 144 6.97 4.70 3.21
C ALA A 144 7.55 5.69 4.22
N THR A 145 8.66 6.34 3.86
CA THR A 145 9.07 7.56 4.57
C THR A 145 7.93 8.59 4.53
N PRO A 146 7.76 9.45 5.55
CA PRO A 146 6.67 10.44 5.57
C PRO A 146 6.62 11.31 4.31
N GLU A 147 7.79 11.72 3.80
CA GLU A 147 7.92 12.55 2.60
C GLU A 147 7.51 11.79 1.33
N ALA A 148 7.99 10.56 1.17
CA ALA A 148 7.62 9.72 0.02
C ALA A 148 6.13 9.38 0.04
N PHE A 149 5.57 9.12 1.22
CA PHE A 149 4.13 8.87 1.39
C PHE A 149 3.31 10.08 0.96
N ALA A 150 3.62 11.28 1.47
CA ALA A 150 2.91 12.50 1.11
C ALA A 150 3.01 12.83 -0.39
N THR A 151 4.18 12.56 -1.00
CA THR A 151 4.40 12.78 -2.44
C THR A 151 3.57 11.82 -3.30
N HIS A 152 3.33 10.60 -2.85
CA HIS A 152 2.70 9.54 -3.64
C HIS A 152 1.34 9.09 -3.08
N ASP A 153 0.72 9.86 -2.19
CA ASP A 153 -0.48 9.47 -1.42
C ASP A 153 -1.57 8.83 -2.31
N ALA A 154 -1.98 9.52 -3.36
CA ALA A 154 -2.99 9.03 -4.30
C ALA A 154 -2.61 7.70 -4.98
N LEU A 155 -1.33 7.51 -5.31
CA LEU A 155 -0.83 6.27 -5.88
C LEU A 155 -0.89 5.13 -4.85
N LEU A 156 -0.44 5.39 -3.62
CA LEU A 156 -0.40 4.38 -2.56
C LEU A 156 -1.81 3.94 -2.19
N THR A 157 -2.73 4.89 -2.06
CA THR A 157 -4.16 4.62 -1.87
C THR A 157 -4.72 3.77 -3.02
N GLN A 158 -4.44 4.13 -4.29
CA GLN A 158 -4.91 3.36 -5.43
C GLN A 158 -4.38 1.92 -5.41
N VAL A 159 -3.09 1.74 -5.13
CA VAL A 159 -2.43 0.42 -5.06
C VAL A 159 -3.07 -0.44 -3.97
N VAL A 160 -3.22 0.07 -2.76
CA VAL A 160 -3.81 -0.68 -1.63
C VAL A 160 -5.29 -1.01 -1.89
N HIS A 161 -6.07 -0.06 -2.42
CA HIS A 161 -7.50 -0.24 -2.66
C HIS A 161 -7.82 -1.05 -3.92
N SER A 162 -6.84 -1.30 -4.78
CA SER A 162 -7.00 -2.14 -5.97
C SER A 162 -7.15 -3.63 -5.67
N ILE A 163 -6.92 -4.06 -4.42
CA ILE A 163 -6.99 -5.46 -4.02
C ILE A 163 -8.39 -6.03 -4.30
N ALA A 164 -8.43 -7.10 -5.08
CA ALA A 164 -9.67 -7.72 -5.54
C ALA A 164 -9.55 -9.25 -5.59
N PRO A 165 -10.66 -9.99 -5.46
CA PRO A 165 -10.65 -11.43 -5.66
C PRO A 165 -10.14 -11.82 -7.06
N TYR A 166 -9.31 -12.85 -7.12
CA TYR A 166 -8.87 -13.50 -8.35
C TYR A 166 -9.38 -14.94 -8.38
N GLY A 167 -9.94 -15.35 -9.51
CA GLY A 167 -10.43 -16.72 -9.71
C GLY A 167 -11.88 -16.99 -9.26
N SER A 168 -12.70 -15.96 -9.02
CA SER A 168 -14.16 -16.15 -9.02
C SER A 168 -14.62 -16.37 -10.45
N ARG A 169 -14.80 -17.63 -10.84
CA ARG A 169 -15.60 -18.05 -11.99
C ARG A 169 -16.95 -17.31 -11.90
N ARG A 170 -17.18 -16.31 -12.76
CA ARG A 170 -18.54 -15.87 -13.06
C ARG A 170 -19.27 -17.09 -13.60
N ALA A 171 -20.22 -17.63 -12.84
CA ALA A 171 -21.36 -18.27 -13.44
C ALA A 171 -22.01 -17.21 -14.35
N ARG A 172 -21.96 -17.47 -15.65
CA ARG A 172 -22.81 -16.80 -16.64
C ARG A 172 -24.27 -17.01 -16.26
N PRO A 173 -25.14 -16.00 -16.38
CA PRO A 173 -26.28 -16.13 -17.27
C PRO A 173 -25.81 -16.06 -18.74
#